data_AF-A0A8H3QVS0-F1
#
_entry.id   AF-A0A8H3QVS0-F1
#
_cell.length_a   1.000
_cell.length_b   1.000
_cell.length_c   1.000
_cell.angle_alpha   90.00
_cell.angle_beta   90.00
_cell.angle_gamma   90.00
#
_symmetry.space_group_name_H-M   'P 1'
#
loop_
_entity.id
_entity.type
_entity.pdbx_description
1 polymer ?
#
loop_
_entity_poly.entity_id
_entity_poly.type
_entity_poly.pdbx_seq_one_letter_code
_entity_poly.pdbx_strand_id
1 'polypeptide(L)'
;MNYNSKIRYLYLPVGLNHLNTNLIFKLINNVKQNLNYLVINAHDVDYTYHLNSIILQNLGQILPSKIEYLNLGLAIAGCDLEVFLKNSQNIFIKKLLIRNNRKEESEDIFPYIKEYIMKKKRVKYLAILEVFQGNREDLFSLKDKLEEFKLYDIQVLDYYGLHIDIISFIEKTYLW
;
A
#
# COMPACT_ATOMS: atom_id res chain seq x y z
N MET A 1 18.61 5.10 -19.70
CA MET A 1 18.23 3.93 -20.52
C MET A 1 16.76 3.66 -20.31
N ASN A 2 15.93 3.85 -21.35
CA ASN A 2 14.49 3.66 -21.28
C ASN A 2 14.20 2.21 -21.70
N TYR A 3 14.34 1.27 -20.76
CA TYR A 3 13.91 -0.10 -21.00
C TYR A 3 12.38 -0.11 -20.99
N ASN A 4 11.74 -0.35 -22.13
CA ASN A 4 10.30 -0.60 -22.21
C ASN A 4 10.01 -1.96 -21.57
N SER A 5 10.02 -1.97 -20.23
CA SER A 5 9.77 -3.16 -19.44
C SER A 5 8.27 -3.43 -19.44
N LYS A 6 7.86 -4.64 -19.85
CA LYS A 6 6.47 -5.12 -19.76
C LYS A 6 6.08 -5.57 -18.35
N ILE A 7 6.83 -5.16 -17.32
CA ILE A 7 6.57 -5.56 -15.93
C ILE A 7 5.25 -4.94 -15.47
N ARG A 8 4.26 -5.81 -15.23
CA ARG A 8 2.92 -5.43 -14.74
C ARG A 8 2.74 -5.65 -13.24
N TYR A 9 3.51 -6.56 -12.66
CA TYR A 9 3.49 -6.95 -11.26
C TYR A 9 4.90 -6.84 -10.69
N LEU A 10 5.05 -6.03 -9.65
CA LEU A 10 6.30 -5.89 -8.90
C LEU A 10 6.03 -6.22 -7.44
N TYR A 11 6.67 -7.27 -6.94
CA TYR A 11 6.68 -7.64 -5.55
C TYR A 11 8.06 -7.39 -4.97
N LEU A 12 8.10 -6.59 -3.91
CA LEU A 12 9.31 -6.24 -3.18
C LEU A 12 9.28 -6.96 -1.83
N PRO A 13 9.96 -8.11 -1.71
CA PRO A 13 10.00 -8.88 -0.47
C PRO A 13 10.88 -8.21 0.60
N VAL A 14 10.90 -8.88 1.75
CA VAL A 14 11.82 -8.67 2.87
C VAL A 14 13.27 -8.54 2.39
N GLY A 15 14.06 -7.71 3.09
CA GLY A 15 15.47 -7.42 2.76
C GLY A 15 15.71 -6.04 2.14
N LEU A 16 14.69 -5.17 2.14
CA LEU A 16 14.86 -3.77 1.81
C LEU A 16 15.81 -3.09 2.80
N ASN A 17 16.73 -2.29 2.28
CA ASN A 17 17.66 -1.48 3.07
C ASN A 17 17.97 -0.17 2.33
N HIS A 18 18.69 0.73 2.98
CA HIS A 18 19.00 2.04 2.39
C HIS A 18 19.73 1.96 1.03
N LEU A 19 20.56 0.94 0.81
CA LEU A 19 21.34 0.79 -0.43
C LEU A 19 20.44 0.39 -1.61
N ASN A 20 19.49 -0.53 -1.41
CA ASN A 20 18.65 -1.04 -2.48
C ASN A 20 17.36 -0.21 -2.72
N THR A 21 16.96 0.63 -1.76
CA THR A 21 15.73 1.45 -1.88
C THR A 21 15.79 2.43 -3.06
N ASN A 22 16.95 3.08 -3.27
CA ASN A 22 17.14 3.97 -4.42
C ASN A 22 17.06 3.23 -5.76
N LEU A 23 17.55 1.99 -5.82
CA LEU A 23 17.46 1.15 -7.02
C LEU A 23 16.00 0.75 -7.29
N ILE A 24 15.25 0.46 -6.24
CA ILE A 24 13.83 0.13 -6.32
C ILE A 24 13.01 1.31 -6.81
N PHE A 25 13.25 2.52 -6.30
CA PHE A 25 12.56 3.71 -6.80
C PHE A 25 12.86 3.96 -8.28
N LYS A 26 14.11 3.77 -8.70
CA LYS A 26 14.49 3.82 -10.12
C LYS A 26 13.74 2.75 -10.93
N LEU A 27 13.64 1.52 -10.40
CA LEU A 27 12.90 0.44 -11.06
C LEU A 27 11.42 0.81 -11.22
N ILE A 28 10.73 1.20 -10.14
CA ILE A 28 9.31 1.61 -10.18
C ILE A 28 9.11 2.72 -11.22
N ASN A 29 9.95 3.76 -11.20
CA ASN A 29 9.85 4.85 -12.16
C ASN A 29 10.12 4.40 -13.61
N ASN A 30 11.03 3.45 -13.83
CA ASN A 30 11.31 2.90 -15.16
C ASN A 30 10.16 2.04 -15.69
N VAL A 31 9.45 1.31 -14.82
CA VAL A 31 8.38 0.39 -15.22
C VAL A 31 6.98 0.99 -15.11
N LYS A 32 6.84 2.23 -14.63
CA LYS A 32 5.56 2.87 -14.30
C LYS A 32 4.52 2.83 -15.41
N GLN A 33 4.91 2.87 -16.69
CA GLN A 33 3.94 2.87 -17.80
C GLN A 33 3.12 1.57 -17.87
N ASN A 34 3.69 0.44 -17.42
CA ASN A 34 3.04 -0.88 -17.49
C ASN A 34 2.69 -1.45 -16.11
N LEU A 35 3.17 -0.83 -15.03
CA LEU A 35 3.00 -1.32 -13.67
C LEU A 35 1.56 -1.15 -13.20
N ASN A 36 0.88 -2.28 -12.95
CA ASN A 36 -0.51 -2.30 -12.49
C ASN A 36 -0.65 -2.84 -11.06
N TYR A 37 0.32 -3.64 -10.61
CA TYR A 37 0.32 -4.30 -9.31
C TYR A 37 1.66 -4.02 -8.63
N LEU A 38 1.62 -3.40 -7.45
CA LEU A 38 2.78 -3.15 -6.62
C LEU A 38 2.52 -3.68 -5.22
N VAL A 39 3.45 -4.49 -4.73
CA VAL A 39 3.46 -4.97 -3.35
C VAL A 39 4.80 -4.60 -2.73
N ILE A 40 4.73 -3.87 -1.63
CA ILE A 40 5.90 -3.51 -0.84
C ILE A 40 5.72 -4.13 0.53
N ASN A 41 6.60 -5.06 0.88
CA ASN A 41 6.60 -5.70 2.17
C ASN A 41 7.97 -5.48 2.82
N ALA A 42 8.05 -4.50 3.73
CA ALA A 42 9.26 -4.16 4.45
C ALA A 42 9.16 -4.66 5.90
N HIS A 43 8.96 -5.97 6.03
CA HIS A 43 8.97 -6.68 7.28
C HIS A 43 10.36 -7.21 7.60
N ASP A 44 11.19 -6.48 8.35
CA ASP A 44 12.13 -7.11 9.30
C ASP A 44 13.09 -6.12 9.96
N VAL A 45 13.38 -6.39 11.24
CA VAL A 45 14.42 -5.81 12.12
C VAL A 45 14.20 -4.38 12.67
N ASP A 46 14.66 -4.21 13.91
CA ASP A 46 14.50 -3.06 14.82
C ASP A 46 14.79 -1.66 14.21
N TYR A 47 15.49 -1.59 13.09
CA TYR A 47 15.92 -0.35 12.40
C TYR A 47 15.05 0.09 11.20
N THR A 48 13.89 -0.53 10.98
CA THR A 48 13.04 -0.32 9.77
C THR A 48 12.18 0.94 9.72
N TYR A 49 12.02 1.68 10.82
CA TYR A 49 11.13 2.85 10.82
C TYR A 49 11.61 3.92 9.83
N HIS A 50 12.92 4.19 9.83
CA HIS A 50 13.52 5.14 8.91
C HIS A 50 13.36 4.71 7.45
N LEU A 51 13.47 3.41 7.16
CA LEU A 51 13.28 2.87 5.83
C LEU A 51 11.82 3.02 5.35
N ASN A 52 10.86 2.66 6.20
CA ASN A 52 9.43 2.76 5.87
C ASN A 52 9.00 4.22 5.67
N SER A 53 9.55 5.12 6.48
CA SER A 53 9.41 6.57 6.31
C SER A 53 9.92 7.03 4.93
N ILE A 54 11.14 6.64 4.54
CA ILE A 54 11.71 6.95 3.21
C ILE A 54 10.81 6.39 2.09
N ILE A 55 10.31 5.15 2.24
CA ILE A 55 9.40 4.54 1.28
C ILE A 55 8.14 5.41 1.11
N LEU A 56 7.44 5.72 2.20
CA LEU A 56 6.20 6.50 2.14
C LEU A 56 6.40 7.91 1.57
N GLN A 57 7.46 8.60 2.00
CA GLN A 57 7.72 9.98 1.57
C GLN A 57 7.98 10.08 0.05
N ASN A 58 8.61 9.07 -0.55
CA ASN A 58 8.97 9.07 -1.97
C ASN A 58 7.96 8.36 -2.87
N LEU A 59 7.29 7.32 -2.38
CA LEU A 59 6.49 6.42 -3.21
C LEU A 59 5.39 7.14 -3.98
N GLY A 60 4.71 8.11 -3.34
CA GLY A 60 3.63 8.87 -3.98
C GLY A 60 4.03 9.62 -5.25
N GLN A 61 5.32 9.98 -5.40
CA GLN A 61 5.82 10.74 -6.56
C GLN A 61 6.23 9.86 -7.75
N ILE A 62 6.51 8.58 -7.50
CA ILE A 62 7.06 7.66 -8.50
C ILE A 62 6.06 6.62 -9.00
N LEU A 63 4.92 6.50 -8.33
CA LEU A 63 3.83 5.62 -8.73
C LEU A 63 3.24 6.05 -10.10
N PRO A 64 2.67 5.10 -10.87
CA PRO A 64 1.92 5.44 -12.07
C PRO A 64 0.67 6.25 -11.74
N SER A 65 0.15 7.02 -12.71
CA SER A 65 -1.10 7.78 -12.55
C SER A 65 -2.32 6.90 -12.28
N LYS A 66 -2.24 5.61 -12.61
CA LYS A 66 -3.26 4.60 -12.34
C LYS A 66 -2.61 3.30 -11.89
N ILE A 67 -3.09 2.71 -10.80
CA ILE A 67 -2.70 1.38 -10.35
C ILE A 67 -3.93 0.55 -10.01
N GLU A 68 -3.94 -0.72 -10.41
CA GLU A 68 -5.03 -1.64 -10.14
C GLU A 68 -4.97 -2.17 -8.70
N TYR A 69 -3.75 -2.39 -8.20
CA TYR A 69 -3.51 -2.97 -6.88
C TYR A 69 -2.23 -2.44 -6.26
N LEU A 70 -2.35 -1.83 -5.08
CA LEU A 70 -1.24 -1.39 -4.25
C LEU A 70 -1.37 -2.04 -2.87
N ASN A 71 -0.36 -2.80 -2.45
CA ASN A 71 -0.29 -3.39 -1.11
C ASN A 71 0.97 -2.91 -0.37
N LEU A 72 0.77 -2.29 0.79
CA LEU A 72 1.83 -1.75 1.65
C LEU A 72 1.83 -2.48 2.99
N GLY A 73 2.79 -3.39 3.18
CA GLY A 73 3.11 -4.00 4.47
C GLY A 73 4.30 -3.31 5.11
N LEU A 74 4.04 -2.32 5.96
CA LEU A 74 5.04 -1.40 6.53
C LEU A 74 4.74 -1.15 8.02
N ALA A 75 5.72 -0.63 8.76
CA ALA A 75 5.47 0.09 10.02
C ALA A 75 5.25 1.56 9.68
N ILE A 76 4.03 2.07 9.89
CA ILE A 76 3.58 3.34 9.32
C ILE A 76 3.41 4.40 10.42
N ALA A 77 4.20 5.47 10.29
CA ALA A 77 3.96 6.72 10.99
C ALA A 77 2.79 7.48 10.34
N GLY A 78 1.91 8.06 11.15
CA GLY A 78 0.82 8.90 10.63
C GLY A 78 1.31 10.08 9.77
N CYS A 79 2.38 10.75 10.18
CA CYS A 79 2.97 11.87 9.44
C CYS A 79 3.54 11.45 8.07
N ASP A 80 4.21 10.31 7.97
CA ASP A 80 4.75 9.80 6.71
C ASP A 80 3.64 9.30 5.78
N LEU A 81 2.61 8.69 6.35
CA LEU A 81 1.40 8.32 5.60
C LEU A 81 0.73 9.56 5.01
N GLU A 82 0.62 10.64 5.78
CA GLU A 82 0.09 11.91 5.28
C GLU A 82 0.89 12.44 4.09
N VAL A 83 2.22 12.41 4.15
CA VAL A 83 3.09 12.81 3.04
C VAL A 83 2.84 11.93 1.81
N PHE A 84 2.80 10.60 1.99
CA PHE A 84 2.46 9.67 0.91
C PHE A 84 1.12 10.01 0.27
N LEU A 85 0.08 10.24 1.09
CA LEU A 85 -1.28 10.51 0.63
C LEU A 85 -1.38 11.84 -0.11
N LYS A 86 -0.68 12.88 0.33
CA LYS A 86 -0.58 14.18 -0.37
C LYS A 86 0.16 14.04 -1.70
N ASN A 87 1.31 13.38 -1.70
CA ASN A 87 2.13 13.21 -2.91
C ASN A 87 1.42 12.34 -3.96
N SER A 88 0.58 11.41 -3.52
CA SER A 88 -0.18 10.52 -4.42
C SER A 88 -1.55 11.08 -4.85
N GLN A 89 -1.92 12.31 -4.49
CA GLN A 89 -3.29 12.83 -4.64
C GLN A 89 -3.91 12.67 -6.04
N ASN A 90 -3.09 12.72 -7.09
CA ASN A 90 -3.52 12.61 -8.49
C ASN A 90 -3.47 11.18 -9.04
N ILE A 91 -3.20 10.18 -8.20
CA ILE A 91 -3.12 8.77 -8.57
C ILE A 91 -4.45 8.09 -8.32
N PHE A 92 -4.95 7.40 -9.34
CA PHE A 92 -6.08 6.49 -9.20
C PHE A 92 -5.62 5.12 -8.67
N ILE A 93 -6.09 4.73 -7.49
CA ILE A 93 -5.77 3.44 -6.87
C ILE A 93 -7.07 2.64 -6.75
N LYS A 94 -7.21 1.55 -7.50
CA LYS A 94 -8.47 0.78 -7.44
C LYS A 94 -8.58 -0.06 -6.16
N LYS A 95 -7.54 -0.84 -5.84
CA LYS A 95 -7.43 -1.65 -4.63
C LYS A 95 -6.24 -1.16 -3.80
N LEU A 96 -6.50 -0.70 -2.58
CA LEU A 96 -5.47 -0.31 -1.62
C LEU A 96 -5.50 -1.26 -0.43
N LEU A 97 -4.38 -1.90 -0.16
CA LEU A 97 -4.17 -2.74 1.01
C LEU A 97 -3.08 -2.13 1.86
N ILE A 98 -3.33 -2.03 3.15
CA ILE A 98 -2.36 -1.55 4.13
C ILE A 98 -2.28 -2.59 5.24
N ARG A 99 -1.13 -3.23 5.40
CA ARG A 99 -0.79 -3.93 6.63
C ARG A 99 0.11 -3.01 7.43
N ASN A 100 -0.46 -2.35 8.43
CA ASN A 100 0.27 -1.46 9.31
C ASN A 100 0.80 -2.24 10.52
N ASN A 101 2.09 -2.15 10.76
CA ASN A 101 2.76 -2.85 11.86
C ASN A 101 3.23 -1.81 12.85
N ARG A 102 2.31 -1.47 13.73
CA ARG A 102 2.46 -0.43 14.72
C ARG A 102 3.63 -0.76 15.63
N LYS A 103 4.44 0.25 15.91
CA LYS A 103 5.47 0.17 16.95
C LYS A 103 4.89 0.60 18.30
N GLU A 104 3.93 1.52 18.28
CA GLU A 104 3.28 2.02 19.50
C GLU A 104 1.76 1.91 19.42
N GLU A 105 1.13 1.66 20.58
CA GLU A 105 -0.34 1.60 20.72
C GLU A 105 -1.01 2.97 20.57
N SER A 106 -0.24 4.05 20.52
CA SER A 106 -0.71 5.40 20.22
C SER A 106 -0.80 5.71 18.71
N GLU A 107 -0.06 4.98 17.86
CA GLU A 107 0.03 5.26 16.42
C GLU A 107 -1.27 4.90 15.69
N ASP A 108 -2.08 5.88 15.31
CA ASP A 108 -3.32 5.64 14.57
C ASP A 108 -3.26 6.24 13.16
N ILE A 109 -3.43 5.39 12.14
CA ILE A 109 -3.48 5.82 10.73
C ILE A 109 -4.89 6.21 10.28
N PHE A 110 -5.94 5.83 11.01
CA PHE A 110 -7.33 6.02 10.60
C PHE A 110 -7.71 7.48 10.33
N PRO A 111 -7.27 8.49 11.12
CA PRO A 111 -7.55 9.90 10.82
C PRO A 111 -7.08 10.30 9.42
N TYR A 112 -5.89 9.85 9.01
CA TYR A 112 -5.32 10.13 7.70
C TYR A 112 -6.05 9.38 6.57
N ILE A 113 -6.42 8.12 6.80
CA ILE A 113 -7.24 7.35 5.84
C ILE A 113 -8.60 8.02 5.66
N LYS A 114 -9.27 8.43 6.73
CA LYS A 114 -10.55 9.14 6.65
C LYS A 114 -10.41 10.45 5.87
N GLU A 115 -9.42 11.27 6.19
CA GLU A 115 -9.26 12.58 5.57
C GLU A 115 -8.88 12.49 4.08
N TYR A 116 -7.89 11.68 3.76
CA TYR A 116 -7.29 11.70 2.43
C TYR A 116 -7.78 10.60 1.50
N ILE A 117 -8.28 9.46 2.00
CA ILE A 117 -8.82 8.38 1.16
C ILE A 117 -10.35 8.40 1.14
N MET A 118 -10.98 8.40 2.31
CA MET A 118 -12.44 8.28 2.43
C MET A 118 -13.16 9.52 1.90
N LYS A 119 -12.90 10.69 2.51
CA LYS A 119 -13.56 11.96 2.11
C LYS A 119 -13.26 12.35 0.67
N LYS A 120 -12.10 11.95 0.15
CA LYS A 120 -11.67 12.21 -1.24
C LYS A 120 -12.10 11.12 -2.23
N LYS A 121 -12.75 10.04 -1.78
CA LYS A 121 -13.21 8.89 -2.59
C LYS A 121 -12.12 8.33 -3.53
N ARG A 122 -10.90 8.16 -3.02
CA ARG A 122 -9.72 7.85 -3.87
C ARG A 122 -9.55 6.38 -4.24
N VAL A 123 -10.27 5.48 -3.58
CA VAL A 123 -10.16 4.04 -3.77
C VAL A 123 -11.53 3.41 -3.96
N LYS A 124 -11.58 2.28 -4.66
CA LYS A 124 -12.82 1.48 -4.77
C LYS A 124 -12.88 0.38 -3.71
N TYR A 125 -11.74 -0.28 -3.48
CA TYR A 125 -11.60 -1.35 -2.50
C TYR A 125 -10.48 -1.01 -1.52
N LEU A 126 -10.77 -1.15 -0.24
CA LEU A 126 -9.83 -0.88 0.85
C LEU A 126 -9.74 -2.10 1.76
N ALA A 127 -8.53 -2.48 2.17
CA ALA A 127 -8.33 -3.37 3.30
C ALA A 127 -7.21 -2.85 4.18
N ILE A 128 -7.43 -2.86 5.49
CA ILE A 128 -6.43 -2.40 6.46
C ILE A 128 -6.32 -3.46 7.55
N LEU A 129 -5.11 -3.95 7.77
CA LEU A 129 -4.75 -4.87 8.83
C LEU A 129 -3.77 -4.17 9.78
N GLU A 130 -4.22 -3.85 10.98
CA GLU A 130 -3.38 -3.34 12.05
C GLU A 130 -2.73 -4.51 12.79
N VAL A 131 -1.43 -4.40 13.04
CA VAL A 131 -0.63 -5.40 13.74
C VAL A 131 0.16 -4.72 14.85
N PHE A 132 -0.05 -5.14 16.09
CA PHE A 132 0.64 -4.60 17.25
C PHE A 132 0.94 -5.71 18.24
N GLN A 133 2.21 -5.91 18.62
CA GLN A 133 2.64 -6.94 19.58
C GLN A 133 2.06 -8.34 19.32
N GLY A 134 1.94 -8.73 18.05
CA GLY A 134 1.38 -10.04 17.63
C GLY A 134 -0.14 -10.06 17.49
N ASN A 135 -0.85 -9.08 18.07
CA ASN A 135 -2.29 -8.91 17.84
C ASN A 135 -2.54 -8.38 16.43
N ARG A 136 -3.63 -8.85 15.82
CA ARG A 136 -4.05 -8.48 14.47
C ARG A 136 -5.49 -8.00 14.53
N GLU A 137 -5.75 -6.81 14.03
CA GLU A 137 -7.09 -6.25 13.92
C GLU A 137 -7.34 -5.87 12.45
N ASP A 138 -8.29 -6.56 11.82
CA ASP A 138 -8.71 -6.24 10.46
C ASP A 138 -9.84 -5.22 10.50
N LEU A 139 -9.73 -4.16 9.69
CA LEU A 139 -10.79 -3.15 9.54
C LEU A 139 -12.13 -3.79 9.14
N PHE A 140 -12.11 -4.90 8.39
CA PHE A 140 -13.29 -5.68 8.03
C PHE A 140 -14.06 -6.20 9.26
N SER A 141 -13.42 -6.35 10.41
CA SER A 141 -14.09 -6.79 11.65
C SER A 141 -14.78 -5.65 12.40
N LEU A 142 -14.48 -4.38 12.06
CA LEU A 142 -14.95 -3.19 12.76
C LEU A 142 -16.24 -2.62 12.13
N LYS A 143 -17.39 -3.22 12.47
CA LYS A 143 -18.70 -2.92 11.86
C LYS A 143 -19.02 -1.42 11.75
N ASP A 144 -18.80 -0.65 12.81
CA ASP A 144 -19.11 0.79 12.81
C ASP A 144 -18.28 1.55 11.76
N LYS A 145 -16.98 1.23 11.64
CA LYS A 145 -16.11 1.84 10.63
C LYS A 145 -16.51 1.41 9.21
N LEU A 146 -16.96 0.16 9.00
CA LEU A 146 -17.40 -0.29 7.69
C LEU A 146 -18.56 0.52 7.13
N GLU A 147 -19.57 0.78 7.97
CA GLU A 147 -20.72 1.57 7.55
C GLU A 147 -20.31 3.02 7.22
N GLU A 148 -19.34 3.60 7.94
CA GLU A 148 -18.77 4.91 7.57
C GLU A 148 -18.17 4.90 6.16
N PHE A 149 -17.31 3.92 5.82
CA PHE A 149 -16.67 3.86 4.49
C PHE A 149 -17.68 3.62 3.36
N LYS A 150 -18.74 2.84 3.64
CA LYS A 150 -19.80 2.53 2.67
C LYS A 150 -20.57 3.77 2.23
N LEU A 151 -20.75 4.76 3.11
CA LEU A 151 -21.35 6.06 2.76
C LEU A 151 -20.53 6.85 1.71
N TYR A 152 -19.26 6.52 1.52
CA TYR A 152 -18.37 7.12 0.54
C TYR A 152 -18.14 6.25 -0.70
N ASP A 153 -18.96 5.20 -0.89
CA ASP A 153 -18.85 4.23 -2.00
C ASP A 153 -17.54 3.43 -1.98
N ILE A 154 -16.92 3.29 -0.80
CA ILE A 154 -15.70 2.51 -0.60
C ILE A 154 -16.07 1.15 -0.03
N GLN A 155 -15.71 0.09 -0.76
CA GLN A 155 -15.92 -1.27 -0.27
C GLN A 155 -14.73 -1.72 0.56
N VAL A 156 -14.93 -1.81 1.86
CA VAL A 156 -13.94 -2.44 2.75
C VAL A 156 -14.07 -3.95 2.67
N LEU A 157 -12.93 -4.64 2.55
CA LEU A 157 -12.84 -6.09 2.43
C LEU A 157 -11.81 -6.63 3.43
N ASP A 158 -11.95 -7.91 3.78
CA ASP A 158 -10.94 -8.65 4.54
C ASP A 158 -9.57 -8.57 3.85
N TYR A 159 -8.51 -8.32 4.63
CA TYR A 159 -7.17 -8.13 4.09
C TYR A 159 -6.65 -9.36 3.35
N TYR A 160 -6.83 -10.56 3.91
CA TYR A 160 -6.33 -11.79 3.29
C TYR A 160 -7.18 -12.20 2.09
N GLY A 161 -8.49 -11.93 2.12
CA GLY A 161 -9.39 -12.14 0.99
C GLY A 161 -9.12 -11.20 -0.18
N LEU A 162 -8.63 -9.98 0.08
CA LEU A 162 -8.26 -9.03 -0.97
C LEU A 162 -6.81 -9.20 -1.46
N HIS A 163 -5.97 -9.88 -0.68
CA HIS A 163 -4.56 -10.11 -1.00
C HIS A 163 -4.41 -10.92 -2.30
N ILE A 164 -3.61 -10.40 -3.22
CA ILE A 164 -3.27 -11.07 -4.49
C ILE A 164 -1.79 -11.45 -4.44
N ASP A 165 -1.52 -12.74 -4.30
CA ASP A 165 -0.18 -13.28 -4.49
C ASP A 165 0.18 -13.41 -5.98
N ILE A 166 1.44 -13.74 -6.26
CA ILE A 166 1.94 -13.82 -7.64
C ILE A 166 1.29 -14.96 -8.43
N ILE A 167 0.94 -16.08 -7.78
CA ILE A 167 0.32 -17.23 -8.43
C ILE A 167 -1.09 -16.85 -8.89
N SER A 168 -1.89 -16.28 -7.99
CA SER A 168 -3.23 -15.76 -8.26
C SER A 168 -3.22 -14.70 -9.37
N PHE A 169 -2.19 -13.85 -9.41
CA PHE A 169 -2.01 -12.87 -10.50
C PHE A 169 -1.76 -13.56 -11.85
N ILE A 170 -0.87 -14.56 -11.89
CA ILE A 170 -0.54 -15.30 -13.13
C ILE A 170 -1.78 -16.02 -13.65
N GLU A 171 -2.49 -16.75 -12.78
CA GLU A 171 -3.71 -17.47 -13.14
C GLU A 171 -4.75 -16.54 -13.77
N LYS A 172 -5.03 -15.41 -13.12
CA LYS A 172 -5.98 -14.43 -13.62
C LYS A 172 -5.58 -13.77 -14.94
N THR A 173 -4.29 -13.72 -15.26
CA THR A 173 -3.78 -12.95 -16.39
C THR A 173 -3.51 -13.80 -17.63
N TYR A 174 -3.17 -15.08 -17.45
CA TYR A 174 -2.63 -15.92 -18.53
C TYR A 174 -3.31 -17.29 -18.67
N LEU A 175 -4.14 -17.71 -17.71
CA LEU A 175 -4.78 -19.03 -17.73
C LEU A 175 -6.30 -18.97 -17.91
N TRP A 176 -6.87 -17.77 -18.06
CA TRP A 176 -8.27 -17.47 -18.36
C TRP A 176 -8.36 -16.23 -19.26
#